data_AF-A0A1W9KQD0-F1
#
_entry.id   AF-A0A1W9KQD0-F1
#
_cell.length_a   1.000
_cell.length_b   1.000
_cell.length_c   1.000
_cell.angle_alpha   90.00
_cell.angle_beta   90.00
_cell.angle_gamma   90.00
#
_symmetry.space_group_name_H-M   'P 1'
#
loop_
_entity.id
_entity.type
_entity.pdbx_description
1 polymer ?
#
loop_
_entity_poly.entity_id
_entity_poly.type
_entity_poly.pdbx_seq_one_letter_code
_entity_poly.pdbx_strand_id
1 'polypeptide(L)' 'MLKPAIIANLPEHIASVALDKSYRLLNHGPTVLVSAAHGGVANVMAAAWTCVLDFGPSPKVTVMLDKAT' A
#
# COMPACT_ATOMS: atom_id res chain seq x y z
N MET A 1 -4.15 -2.54 -8.75
CA MET A 1 -3.22 -2.84 -9.86
C MET A 1 -2.55 -1.55 -10.27
N LEU A 2 -1.20 -1.48 -10.26
CA LEU A 2 -0.47 -0.37 -10.86
C LEU A 2 -0.72 -0.36 -12.37
N LYS A 3 -0.87 0.82 -12.96
CA LYS A 3 -1.10 0.95 -14.40
C LYS A 3 0.12 0.44 -15.18
N PRO A 4 -0.05 -0.17 -16.37
CA PRO A 4 1.07 -0.67 -17.18
C PRO A 4 2.18 0.34 -17.43
N ALA A 5 1.84 1.62 -17.57
CA ALA A 5 2.80 2.71 -17.77
C ALA A 5 3.75 2.96 -16.57
N ILE A 6 3.33 2.64 -15.34
CA ILE A 6 4.21 2.76 -14.16
C ILE A 6 5.25 1.64 -14.17
N ILE A 7 4.86 0.42 -14.55
CA ILE A 7 5.77 -0.73 -14.60
C ILE A 7 6.88 -0.52 -15.64
N ALA A 8 6.57 0.16 -16.75
CA ALA A 8 7.51 0.40 -17.84
C ALA A 8 8.64 1.39 -17.51
N ASN A 9 8.56 2.14 -16.40
CA ASN A 9 9.55 3.17 -16.07
C ASN A 9 9.92 3.18 -14.57
N LEU A 10 9.99 2.00 -13.96
CA LEU A 10 10.44 1.87 -12.57
C LEU A 10 11.97 2.05 -12.50
N PRO A 11 12.50 2.70 -11.44
CA PRO A 11 13.91 2.67 -11.11
C PRO A 11 14.46 1.23 -11.06
N GLU A 12 15.73 1.05 -11.42
CA GLU A 12 16.41 -0.25 -11.52
C GLU A 12 16.26 -1.13 -10.26
N HIS A 13 16.15 -0.51 -9.09
CA HIS A 13 16.13 -1.21 -7.80
C HIS A 13 14.72 -1.53 -7.29
N ILE A 14 13.65 -1.29 -8.08
CA ILE A 14 12.29 -1.68 -7.72
C ILE A 14 11.98 -3.06 -8.32
N ALA A 15 11.86 -4.06 -7.46
CA ALA A 15 11.48 -5.41 -7.81
C ALA A 15 10.09 -5.77 -7.28
N SER A 16 9.39 -6.69 -7.96
CA SER A 16 8.12 -7.21 -7.48
C SER A 16 8.32 -8.06 -6.22
N VAL A 17 7.37 -7.95 -5.29
CA VAL A 17 7.29 -8.82 -4.11
C VAL A 17 6.23 -9.88 -4.37
N ALA A 18 6.57 -11.15 -4.18
CA ALA A 18 5.61 -12.23 -4.26
C ALA A 18 4.44 -11.99 -3.29
N LEU A 19 3.19 -12.18 -3.75
CA LEU A 19 2.00 -11.77 -2.99
C LEU A 19 1.91 -12.48 -1.63
N ASP A 20 2.29 -13.76 -1.57
CA ASP A 20 2.39 -14.59 -0.36
C ASP A 20 3.46 -14.11 0.64
N LYS A 21 4.34 -13.18 0.25
CA LYS A 21 5.39 -12.58 1.09
C LYS A 21 5.17 -11.08 1.33
N SER A 22 4.17 -10.48 0.69
CA SER A 22 3.90 -9.02 0.75
C SER A 22 3.66 -8.51 2.17
N TYR A 23 3.13 -9.36 3.06
CA TYR A 23 2.92 -9.05 4.47
C TYR A 23 4.19 -8.56 5.19
N ARG A 24 5.37 -9.01 4.76
CA ARG A 24 6.66 -8.64 5.38
C ARG A 24 6.94 -7.14 5.30
N LEU A 25 6.35 -6.45 4.32
CA LEU A 25 6.44 -5.00 4.18
C LEU A 25 5.81 -4.25 5.35
N LEU A 26 4.83 -4.84 6.04
CA LEU A 26 4.07 -4.20 7.12
C LEU A 26 4.25 -4.87 8.48
N ASN A 27 4.81 -6.08 8.54
CA ASN A 27 4.93 -6.85 9.79
C ASN A 27 5.69 -6.16 10.93
N HIS A 28 6.59 -5.23 10.61
CA HIS A 28 7.34 -4.48 11.62
C HIS A 28 6.57 -3.26 12.16
N GLY A 29 5.32 -3.05 11.71
CA GLY A 29 4.45 -1.96 12.13
C GLY A 29 4.95 -0.57 11.71
N PRO A 30 5.34 -0.34 10.45
CA PRO A 30 5.72 1.00 10.01
C PRO A 30 4.53 1.95 10.02
N THR A 31 4.80 3.24 10.20
CA THR A 31 3.87 4.29 9.74
C THR A 31 3.88 4.30 8.22
N VAL A 32 2.71 4.28 7.60
CA VAL A 32 2.56 4.26 6.14
C VAL A 32 2.00 5.57 5.60
N LEU A 33 2.12 5.75 4.28
CA LEU A 33 1.38 6.74 3.52
C LEU A 33 0.23 6.06 2.78
N VAL A 34 -1.00 6.52 2.98
CA VAL A 34 -2.20 6.08 2.27
C VAL A 34 -2.50 7.08 1.18
N SER A 35 -2.50 6.63 -0.08
CA SER A 35 -2.85 7.46 -1.23
C SER A 35 -4.18 7.03 -1.85
N ALA A 36 -4.99 7.98 -2.28
CA ALA A 36 -6.22 7.72 -3.03
C ALA A 36 -6.41 8.77 -4.12
N ALA A 37 -7.24 8.46 -5.12
CA ALA A 37 -7.60 9.39 -6.18
C ALA A 37 -9.10 9.33 -6.49
N HIS A 38 -9.74 10.49 -6.60
CA HIS A 38 -11.15 10.63 -6.93
C HIS A 38 -11.39 11.94 -7.69
N GLY A 39 -12.25 11.91 -8.73
CA GLY A 39 -12.59 13.12 -9.48
C GLY A 39 -11.40 13.83 -10.15
N GLY A 40 -10.35 13.10 -10.51
CA GLY A 40 -9.12 13.68 -11.08
C GLY A 40 -8.16 14.29 -10.06
N VAL A 41 -8.51 14.27 -8.77
CA VAL A 41 -7.66 14.74 -7.66
C VAL A 41 -7.04 13.54 -6.96
N ALA A 42 -5.74 13.59 -6.70
CA ALA A 42 -5.03 12.62 -5.89
C ALA A 42 -4.60 13.25 -4.56
N ASN A 43 -4.64 12.48 -3.48
CA ASN A 43 -4.21 12.92 -2.15
C ASN A 43 -3.44 11.82 -1.42
N VAL A 44 -2.73 12.20 -0.36
CA VAL A 44 -1.96 11.32 0.52
C VAL A 44 -2.13 11.72 1.99
N MET A 45 -2.19 10.74 2.89
CA MET A 45 -2.17 10.95 4.34
C MET A 45 -1.23 9.97 5.04
N ALA A 46 -0.68 10.35 6.18
CA ALA A 46 0.06 9.43 7.05
C ALA A 46 -0.90 8.62 7.92
N ALA A 47 -0.65 7.33 8.08
CA ALA A 47 -1.41 6.45 8.96
C ALA A 47 -0.46 5.54 9.74
N ALA A 48 -0.40 5.73 11.06
CA ALA A 48 0.34 4.84 11.95
C ALA A 48 -0.47 3.58 12.29
N TRP A 49 -1.81 3.67 12.24
CA TRP A 49 -2.71 2.59 12.63
C TRP A 49 -3.04 1.73 11.41
N THR A 50 -2.04 0.95 11.01
CA THR A 50 -2.10 0.01 9.90
C THR A 50 -1.55 -1.35 10.30
N CYS A 51 -2.29 -2.41 9.96
CA CYS A 51 -1.91 -3.78 10.31
C CYS A 51 -2.15 -4.74 9.14
N VAL A 52 -1.38 -5.83 9.10
CA VAL A 52 -1.72 -6.99 8.26
C VAL A 52 -2.93 -7.70 8.87
N LEU A 53 -3.90 -8.04 8.02
CA LEU A 53 -5.11 -8.79 8.42
C LEU A 53 -5.03 -10.27 8.00
N ASP A 54 -4.50 -10.54 6.81
CA ASP A 54 -4.46 -11.89 6.23
C ASP A 54 -3.15 -12.10 5.47
N PHE A 55 -2.53 -13.26 5.69
CA PHE A 55 -1.27 -13.71 5.11
C PHE A 55 -1.45 -14.67 3.92
N GLY A 56 -2.70 -14.97 3.54
CA GLY A 56 -3.05 -15.90 2.48
C GLY A 56 -2.77 -15.41 1.04
N PRO A 57 -3.18 -16.19 0.02
CA PRO A 57 -2.93 -15.87 -1.39
C PRO A 57 -3.58 -14.55 -1.85
N SER A 58 -4.58 -14.07 -1.10
CA SER A 58 -5.17 -12.75 -1.22
C SER A 58 -4.82 -11.92 0.02
N PRO A 59 -3.65 -11.26 0.07
CA PRO A 59 -3.22 -10.51 1.25
C PRO A 59 -4.19 -9.38 1.55
N LYS A 60 -4.50 -9.18 2.84
CA LYS A 60 -5.42 -8.12 3.32
C LYS A 60 -4.73 -7.28 4.37
N VAL A 61 -5.08 -6.01 4.42
CA VAL A 61 -4.60 -5.04 5.41
C VAL A 61 -5.79 -4.29 6.00
N THR A 62 -5.64 -3.79 7.22
CA THR A 62 -6.54 -2.82 7.82
C THR A 62 -5.82 -1.48 8.00
N VAL A 63 -6.56 -0.40 7.84
CA VAL A 63 -6.12 0.96 8.12
C VAL A 63 -7.25 1.72 8.81
N MET A 64 -6.93 2.46 9.87
CA MET A 64 -7.88 3.40 10.44
C MET A 64 -7.78 4.74 9.72
N LEU A 65 -8.92 5.22 9.22
CA LEU A 65 -9.06 6.53 8.59
C LEU A 65 -9.99 7.37 9.45
N ASP A 66 -9.48 8.47 9.96
CA ASP A 66 -10.32 9.43 10.68
C ASP A 66 -11.24 10.17 9.70
N LYS A 67 -12.39 10.63 10.20
CA LYS A 67 -13.40 11.33 9.40
C LYS A 67 -13.03 12.80 9.13
N ALA A 68 -12.24 13.43 10.01
CA ALA A 68 -11.98 14.86 9.97
C ALA A 68 -10.85 15.27 9.01
N THR A 69 -10.14 14.29 8.42
CA THR A 69 -9.12 14.45 7.36
C THR A 69 -9.61 13.98 6.01
#